data_AF-A0AAX1K4U6-F1
#
_entry.id   AF-A0AAX1K4U6-F1
#
_cell.length_a   1.000
_cell.length_b   1.000
_cell.length_c   1.000
_cell.angle_alpha   90.00
_cell.angle_beta   90.00
_cell.angle_gamma   90.00
#
_symmetry.space_group_name_H-M   'P 1'
#
loop_
_entity.id
_entity.type
_entity.pdbx_description
1 polymer ?
#
loop_
_entity_poly.entity_id
_entity_poly.type
_entity_poly.pdbx_seq_one_letter_code
_entity_poly.pdbx_strand_id
1 'polypeptide(L)'
;MPKRIQYSNQKFKILQANLSSIRNIANWTAKELGAKIGVTKQTISNLENSNGQTNNLNSTQYLAIRSVIDHEITITDNPVLKKTMDYLFNQEQDNIDSNIKLKSAKDIKIAQLGAASKAAYTSQIKNSEQTNLERKTMAVFALLPLTTSILGSTTSTYKPFSFFDDVIPPC
;
A
#
# COMPACT_ATOMS: atom_id res chain seq x y z
N MET A 1 2.07 -29.33 9.09
CA MET A 1 1.07 -28.46 8.42
C MET A 1 1.52 -28.19 6.99
N PRO A 2 0.65 -28.29 5.97
CA PRO A 2 1.05 -27.99 4.60
C PRO A 2 1.38 -26.49 4.49
N LYS A 3 2.55 -26.16 3.94
CA LYS A 3 3.07 -24.78 3.78
C LYS A 3 2.17 -23.85 2.94
N ARG A 4 1.06 -24.35 2.36
CA ARG A 4 0.28 -23.75 1.27
C ARG A 4 -0.77 -22.73 1.71
N ILE A 5 -1.44 -22.94 2.85
CA ILE A 5 -2.41 -21.99 3.43
C ILE A 5 -1.68 -20.77 4.05
N GLN A 6 -0.38 -20.92 4.35
CA GLN A 6 0.39 -19.89 5.02
C GLN A 6 0.79 -18.73 4.09
N TYR A 7 0.87 -18.97 2.77
CA TYR A 7 1.36 -17.99 1.81
C TYR A 7 0.35 -16.86 1.52
N SER A 8 -0.93 -17.20 1.29
CA SER A 8 -2.02 -16.20 1.17
C SER A 8 -2.16 -15.39 2.46
N ASN A 9 -2.05 -16.04 3.61
CA ASN A 9 -2.03 -15.39 4.92
C ASN A 9 -0.90 -14.37 5.06
N GLN A 10 0.28 -14.61 4.47
CA GLN A 10 1.40 -13.68 4.59
C GLN A 10 1.16 -12.40 3.77
N LYS A 11 0.71 -12.51 2.52
CA LYS A 11 0.35 -11.33 1.69
C LYS A 11 -0.72 -10.49 2.36
N PHE A 12 -1.70 -11.13 3.02
CA PHE A 12 -2.78 -10.45 3.72
C PHE A 12 -2.26 -9.70 4.95
N LYS A 13 -1.38 -10.34 5.73
CA LYS A 13 -0.72 -9.71 6.88
C LYS A 13 0.16 -8.53 6.47
N ILE A 14 0.91 -8.65 5.37
CA ILE A 14 1.74 -7.58 4.83
C ILE A 14 0.87 -6.39 4.42
N LEU A 15 -0.21 -6.64 3.68
CA LEU A 15 -1.14 -5.58 3.28
C LEU A 15 -1.76 -4.90 4.51
N GLN A 16 -2.26 -5.70 5.45
CA GLN A 16 -2.95 -5.21 6.63
C GLN A 16 -2.02 -4.37 7.53
N ALA A 17 -0.80 -4.84 7.79
CA ALA A 17 0.20 -4.11 8.58
C ALA A 17 0.59 -2.77 7.95
N ASN A 18 0.56 -2.68 6.61
CA ASN A 18 0.94 -1.48 5.87
C ASN A 18 -0.25 -0.64 5.41
N LEU A 19 -1.49 -1.00 5.78
CA LEU A 19 -2.70 -0.42 5.21
C LEU A 19 -2.80 1.09 5.42
N SER A 20 -2.50 1.56 6.64
CA SER A 20 -2.50 2.99 6.98
C SER A 20 -1.47 3.77 6.16
N SER A 21 -0.26 3.21 6.01
CA SER A 21 0.81 3.86 5.25
C SER A 21 0.50 3.91 3.75
N ILE A 22 0.01 2.81 3.17
CA ILE A 22 -0.44 2.75 1.78
C ILE A 22 -1.54 3.80 1.53
N ARG A 23 -2.53 3.86 2.44
CA ARG A 23 -3.61 4.83 2.38
C ARG A 23 -3.09 6.29 2.44
N ASN A 24 -2.10 6.56 3.28
CA ASN A 24 -1.48 7.88 3.39
C ASN A 24 -0.68 8.25 2.13
N ILE A 25 0.04 7.30 1.52
CA ILE A 25 0.75 7.49 0.24
C ILE A 25 -0.23 7.82 -0.89
N ALA A 26 -1.40 7.17 -0.89
CA ALA A 26 -2.49 7.45 -1.83
C ALA A 26 -3.27 8.75 -1.50
N ASN A 27 -2.90 9.45 -0.42
CA ASN A 27 -3.61 10.63 0.09
C ASN A 27 -5.10 10.38 0.32
N TRP A 28 -5.44 9.23 0.91
CA TRP A 28 -6.80 8.89 1.30
C TRP A 28 -6.96 8.96 2.82
N THR A 29 -8.15 9.35 3.26
CA THR A 29 -8.63 9.16 4.63
C THR A 29 -9.23 7.76 4.77
N ALA A 30 -9.31 7.25 6.00
CA ALA A 30 -9.97 5.96 6.25
C ALA A 30 -11.44 5.94 5.74
N LYS A 31 -12.10 7.09 5.71
CA LYS A 31 -13.45 7.24 5.15
C LYS A 31 -13.45 7.10 3.62
N GLU A 32 -12.50 7.71 2.92
CA GLU A 32 -12.38 7.61 1.46
C GLU A 32 -12.02 6.19 1.02
N LEU A 33 -11.09 5.53 1.70
CA LEU A 33 -10.79 4.12 1.43
C LEU A 33 -12.04 3.26 1.68
N GLY A 34 -12.72 3.48 2.81
CA GLY A 34 -13.98 2.78 3.11
C GLY A 34 -15.01 2.94 1.99
N ALA A 35 -15.23 4.17 1.52
CA ALA A 35 -16.15 4.45 0.42
C ALA A 35 -15.75 3.75 -0.88
N LYS A 36 -14.45 3.71 -1.22
CA LYS A 36 -13.94 3.06 -2.44
C LYS A 36 -14.18 1.54 -2.45
N ILE A 37 -14.13 0.88 -1.30
CA ILE A 37 -14.35 -0.57 -1.18
C ILE A 37 -15.72 -0.95 -0.59
N GLY A 38 -16.62 0.02 -0.39
CA GLY A 38 -17.99 -0.23 0.11
C GLY A 38 -18.09 -0.59 1.60
N VAL A 39 -17.18 -0.13 2.45
CA VAL A 39 -17.21 -0.36 3.90
C VAL A 39 -17.17 0.94 4.72
N THR A 40 -17.44 0.83 6.02
CA THR A 40 -17.42 2.00 6.90
C THR A 40 -15.99 2.44 7.26
N LYS A 41 -15.83 3.72 7.65
CA LYS A 41 -14.56 4.22 8.25
C LYS A 41 -14.13 3.37 9.44
N GLN A 42 -15.08 2.90 10.26
CA GLN A 42 -14.79 2.07 11.43
C GLN A 42 -14.19 0.72 11.01
N THR A 43 -14.71 0.12 9.93
CA THR A 43 -14.16 -1.13 9.38
C THR A 43 -12.70 -0.94 8.98
N ILE A 44 -12.36 0.13 8.26
CA ILE A 44 -10.97 0.44 7.90
C ILE A 44 -10.11 0.65 9.16
N SER A 45 -10.61 1.40 10.15
CA SER A 45 -9.90 1.61 11.42
C SER A 45 -9.63 0.30 12.14
N ASN A 46 -10.59 -0.63 12.18
CA ASN A 46 -10.42 -1.92 12.82
C ASN A 46 -9.39 -2.79 12.07
N LEU A 47 -9.37 -2.72 10.73
CA LEU A 47 -8.38 -3.42 9.91
C LEU A 47 -6.97 -2.86 10.14
N GLU A 48 -6.82 -1.54 10.25
CA GLU A 48 -5.52 -0.88 10.49
C GLU A 48 -4.96 -1.12 11.90
N ASN A 49 -5.81 -1.19 12.93
CA ASN A 49 -5.35 -1.24 14.33
C ASN A 49 -5.29 -2.65 14.94
N SER A 50 -5.81 -3.68 14.26
CA SER A 50 -5.97 -5.02 14.85
C SER A 50 -4.70 -5.87 14.88
N ASN A 51 -3.58 -5.41 14.29
CA ASN A 51 -2.29 -6.11 14.25
C ASN A 51 -2.38 -7.61 13.85
N GLY A 52 -3.41 -7.98 13.07
CA GLY A 52 -3.66 -9.36 12.65
C GLY A 52 -4.07 -10.35 13.75
N GLN A 53 -4.60 -9.86 14.89
CA GLN A 53 -5.04 -10.69 16.01
C GLN A 53 -6.56 -10.91 16.09
N THR A 54 -7.38 -9.88 15.85
CA THR A 54 -8.84 -9.94 16.05
C THR A 54 -9.67 -9.62 14.81
N ASN A 55 -9.21 -8.73 13.93
CA ASN A 55 -9.91 -8.38 12.68
C ASN A 55 -9.02 -8.68 11.48
N ASN A 56 -8.83 -9.95 11.19
CA ASN A 56 -7.99 -10.36 10.06
C ASN A 56 -8.65 -9.97 8.74
N LEU A 57 -7.84 -9.42 7.85
CA LEU A 57 -8.25 -9.14 6.49
C LEU A 57 -8.74 -10.42 5.81
N ASN A 58 -9.97 -10.42 5.30
CA ASN A 58 -10.49 -11.57 4.54
C ASN A 58 -10.16 -11.44 3.04
N SER A 59 -10.38 -12.50 2.27
CA SER A 59 -10.01 -12.54 0.85
C SER A 59 -10.75 -11.50 0.01
N THR A 60 -12.03 -11.24 0.31
CA THR A 60 -12.82 -10.22 -0.40
C THR A 60 -12.31 -8.81 -0.12
N GLN A 61 -11.97 -8.51 1.14
CA GLN A 61 -11.39 -7.23 1.54
C GLN A 61 -10.00 -7.03 0.94
N TYR A 62 -9.17 -8.08 0.96
CA TYR A 62 -7.86 -8.07 0.29
C TYR A 62 -8.00 -7.76 -1.19
N LEU A 63 -8.89 -8.47 -1.88
CA LEU A 63 -9.17 -8.26 -3.30
C LEU A 63 -9.64 -6.82 -3.57
N ALA A 64 -10.65 -6.35 -2.85
CA ALA A 64 -11.20 -5.01 -3.04
C ALA A 64 -10.15 -3.91 -2.84
N ILE A 65 -9.33 -4.03 -1.79
CA ILE A 65 -8.25 -3.05 -1.51
C ILE A 65 -7.19 -3.09 -2.61
N ARG A 66 -6.73 -4.28 -3.03
CA ARG A 66 -5.74 -4.42 -4.10
C ARG A 66 -6.26 -3.82 -5.41
N SER A 67 -7.48 -4.18 -5.83
CA SER A 67 -8.07 -3.64 -7.05
C SER A 67 -8.18 -2.12 -7.05
N VAL A 68 -8.59 -1.52 -5.93
CA VAL A 68 -8.69 -0.05 -5.81
C VAL A 68 -7.32 0.62 -5.84
N ILE A 69 -6.29 0.03 -5.23
CA ILE A 69 -4.93 0.58 -5.27
C ILE A 69 -4.34 0.50 -6.68
N ASP A 70 -4.49 -0.64 -7.35
CA ASP A 70 -3.99 -0.84 -8.71
C ASP A 70 -4.66 0.11 -9.71
N HIS A 71 -5.97 0.32 -9.55
CA HIS A 71 -6.70 1.31 -10.32
C HIS A 71 -6.19 2.73 -10.07
N GLU A 72 -5.91 3.10 -8.82
CA GLU A 72 -5.33 4.41 -8.49
C GLU A 72 -3.93 4.58 -9.08
N ILE A 73 -3.08 3.56 -9.00
CA ILE A 73 -1.74 3.56 -9.62
C ILE A 73 -1.86 3.79 -11.13
N THR A 74 -2.83 3.15 -11.78
CA THR A 74 -3.05 3.27 -13.24
C THR A 74 -3.53 4.67 -13.63
N ILE A 75 -4.43 5.29 -12.86
CA ILE A 75 -4.98 6.62 -13.18
C ILE A 75 -4.00 7.74 -12.85
N THR A 76 -3.33 7.65 -11.70
CA THR A 76 -2.49 8.74 -11.19
C THR A 76 -1.03 8.64 -11.64
N ASP A 77 -0.63 7.47 -12.18
CA ASP A 77 0.76 7.07 -12.38
C ASP A 77 1.62 7.40 -11.16
N ASN A 78 1.13 7.12 -9.95
CA ASN A 78 1.84 7.50 -8.72
C ASN A 78 3.09 6.63 -8.51
N PRO A 79 4.32 7.14 -8.78
CA PRO A 79 5.55 6.37 -8.64
C PRO A 79 5.80 5.87 -7.21
N VAL A 80 5.39 6.64 -6.20
CA VAL A 80 5.60 6.31 -4.79
C VAL A 80 4.75 5.12 -4.37
N LEU A 81 3.47 5.14 -4.74
CA LEU A 81 2.52 4.08 -4.46
C LEU A 81 2.90 2.81 -5.22
N LYS A 82 3.21 2.94 -6.52
CA LYS A 82 3.69 1.85 -7.37
C LYS A 82 4.91 1.15 -6.78
N LYS A 83 5.93 1.92 -6.40
CA LYS A 83 7.18 1.40 -5.83
C LYS A 83 6.98 0.78 -4.45
N THR A 84 6.08 1.34 -3.64
CA THR A 84 5.72 0.77 -2.35
C THR A 84 5.03 -0.58 -2.52
N MET A 85 4.10 -0.69 -3.46
CA MET A 85 3.41 -1.95 -3.75
C MET A 85 4.37 -2.98 -4.37
N ASP A 86 5.26 -2.58 -5.26
CA ASP A 86 6.33 -3.44 -5.78
C ASP A 86 7.24 -3.94 -4.64
N TYR A 87 7.68 -3.04 -3.77
CA TYR A 87 8.52 -3.39 -2.61
C TYR A 87 7.83 -4.35 -1.62
N LEU A 88 6.53 -4.20 -1.41
CA LEU A 88 5.77 -5.04 -0.47
C LEU A 88 5.49 -6.45 -1.01
N PHE A 89 5.34 -6.60 -2.33
CA PHE A 89 4.80 -7.84 -2.91
C PHE A 89 5.72 -8.55 -3.92
N ASN A 90 6.76 -7.90 -4.46
CA ASN A 90 7.69 -8.46 -5.45
C ASN A 90 9.10 -8.73 -4.93
N GLN A 91 9.36 -8.56 -3.63
CA GLN A 91 10.60 -9.06 -3.03
C GLN A 91 10.50 -10.59 -2.96
N GLU A 92 11.26 -11.29 -3.82
CA GLU A 92 11.53 -12.71 -3.59
C GLU A 92 12.02 -12.87 -2.16
N GLN A 93 11.47 -13.88 -1.50
CA GLN A 93 11.53 -14.05 -0.06
C GLN A 93 12.94 -14.45 0.38
N ASP A 94 13.90 -13.53 0.35
CA ASP A 94 15.23 -13.76 0.89
C ASP A 94 15.11 -13.95 2.41
N ASN A 95 15.18 -15.23 2.80
CA ASN A 95 15.41 -15.81 4.11
C ASN A 95 14.68 -15.15 5.31
N ILE A 96 13.59 -15.82 5.68
CA ILE A 96 12.61 -15.46 6.73
C ILE A 96 13.24 -15.35 8.14
N ASP A 97 14.46 -15.85 8.38
CA ASP A 97 15.08 -15.81 9.71
C ASP A 97 15.74 -14.46 10.08
N SER A 98 15.93 -13.56 9.10
CA SER A 98 16.43 -12.19 9.34
C SER A 98 15.32 -11.15 9.60
N ASN A 99 14.04 -11.56 9.57
CA ASN A 99 12.90 -10.67 9.34
C ASN A 99 12.46 -9.79 10.51
N ILE A 100 12.84 -10.06 11.77
CA ILE A 100 12.34 -9.24 12.89
C ILE A 100 13.00 -7.84 12.92
N LYS A 101 14.28 -7.75 12.55
CA LYS A 101 15.01 -6.46 12.49
C LYS A 101 14.78 -5.72 11.16
N LEU A 102 14.49 -6.46 10.09
CA LEU A 102 14.19 -5.88 8.78
C LEU A 102 12.75 -5.33 8.73
N LYS A 103 11.75 -6.02 9.30
CA LYS A 103 10.36 -5.55 9.34
C LYS A 103 10.21 -4.17 9.97
N SER A 104 10.86 -3.91 11.11
CA SER A 104 10.82 -2.56 11.71
C SER A 104 11.42 -1.51 10.78
N ALA A 105 12.54 -1.81 10.12
CA ALA A 105 13.14 -0.90 9.14
C ALA A 105 12.25 -0.69 7.89
N LYS A 106 11.56 -1.73 7.41
CA LYS A 106 10.61 -1.63 6.29
C LYS A 106 9.39 -0.78 6.66
N ASP A 107 8.80 -1.06 7.81
CA ASP A 107 7.63 -0.34 8.32
C ASP A 107 7.97 1.14 8.58
N ILE A 108 9.15 1.44 9.13
CA ILE A 108 9.65 2.81 9.32
C ILE A 108 9.78 3.54 7.98
N LYS A 109 10.39 2.90 6.96
CA LYS A 109 10.58 3.52 5.63
C LYS A 109 9.25 3.83 4.94
N ILE A 110 8.28 2.92 5.00
CA ILE A 110 6.96 3.09 4.39
C ILE A 110 6.14 4.12 5.16
N ALA A 111 6.22 4.13 6.50
CA ALA A 111 5.59 5.15 7.33
C ALA A 111 6.17 6.56 7.06
N GLN A 112 7.49 6.68 6.93
CA GLN A 112 8.16 7.94 6.59
C GLN A 112 7.70 8.46 5.22
N LEU A 113 7.56 7.54 4.24
CA LEU A 113 7.07 7.88 2.90
C LEU A 113 5.60 8.31 2.91
N GLY A 114 4.75 7.63 3.67
CA GLY A 114 3.35 8.01 3.85
C GLY A 114 3.18 9.35 4.56
N ALA A 115 3.99 9.64 5.57
CA ALA A 115 4.00 10.93 6.25
C ALA A 115 4.43 12.07 5.32
N ALA A 116 5.50 11.86 4.54
CA ALA A 116 5.98 12.83 3.55
C ALA A 116 4.95 13.08 2.43
N SER A 117 4.29 12.02 1.94
CA SER A 117 3.22 12.10 0.94
C SER A 117 2.06 12.98 1.40
N LYS A 118 1.59 12.72 2.63
CA LYS A 118 0.52 13.50 3.23
C LYS A 118 0.91 14.96 3.42
N ALA A 119 2.11 15.23 3.94
CA ALA A 119 2.61 16.59 4.15
C ALA A 119 2.73 17.37 2.83
N ALA A 120 3.32 16.77 1.81
CA ALA A 120 3.47 17.36 0.48
C ALA A 120 2.12 17.69 -0.16
N TYR A 121 1.12 16.82 -0.01
CA TYR A 121 -0.23 17.11 -0.49
C TYR A 121 -0.86 18.29 0.26
N THR A 122 -0.75 18.33 1.59
CA THR A 122 -1.31 19.43 2.39
C THR A 122 -0.61 20.77 2.21
N SER A 123 0.65 20.78 1.76
CA SER A 123 1.38 22.01 1.46
C SER A 123 1.11 22.58 0.06
N GLN A 124 0.43 21.83 -0.83
CA GLN A 124 0.01 22.36 -2.12
C GLN A 124 -1.03 23.47 -1.92
N ILE A 125 -0.80 24.64 -2.51
CA ILE A 125 -1.75 25.75 -2.46
C ILE A 125 -3.03 25.35 -3.21
N LYS A 126 -4.18 25.54 -2.56
CA LYS A 126 -5.48 25.16 -3.12
C LYS A 126 -5.93 26.17 -4.18
N ASN A 127 -5.36 26.12 -5.38
CA ASN A 127 -5.85 26.91 -6.53
C ASN A 127 -7.25 26.42 -6.94
N SER A 128 -8.17 27.35 -7.23
CA SER A 128 -9.57 27.06 -7.58
C SER A 128 -9.73 26.32 -8.90
N GLU A 129 -8.77 26.49 -9.81
CA GLU A 129 -8.79 25.90 -11.17
C GLU A 129 -8.25 24.47 -11.21
N GLN A 130 -7.42 24.09 -10.24
CA GLN A 130 -6.70 22.82 -10.29
C GLN A 130 -7.51 21.68 -9.69
N THR A 131 -7.64 20.58 -10.43
CA THR A 131 -8.40 19.41 -9.98
C THR A 131 -7.73 18.76 -8.76
N ASN A 132 -8.50 18.00 -7.97
CA ASN A 132 -7.94 17.25 -6.85
C ASN A 132 -6.90 16.21 -7.33
N LEU A 133 -7.09 15.71 -8.56
CA LEU A 133 -6.19 14.75 -9.20
C LEU A 133 -4.83 15.39 -9.54
N GLU A 134 -4.82 16.56 -10.16
CA GLU A 134 -3.58 17.29 -10.51
C GLU A 134 -2.78 17.69 -9.27
N ARG A 135 -3.45 18.07 -8.18
CA ARG A 135 -2.77 18.35 -6.91
C ARG A 135 -2.11 17.11 -6.31
N LYS A 136 -2.77 15.96 -6.41
CA LYS A 136 -2.23 14.68 -5.96
C LYS A 136 -1.02 14.27 -6.82
N THR A 137 -1.11 14.40 -8.15
CA THR A 137 0.01 14.05 -9.04
C THR A 137 1.21 14.95 -8.76
N MET A 138 1.04 16.27 -8.65
CA MET A 138 2.13 17.19 -8.34
C MET A 138 2.81 16.90 -6.99
N ALA A 139 2.03 16.60 -5.94
CA ALA A 139 2.58 16.27 -4.62
C ALA A 139 3.43 14.98 -4.67
N VAL A 140 2.99 14.01 -5.47
CA VAL A 140 3.69 12.75 -5.68
C VAL A 140 4.99 12.94 -6.47
N PHE A 141 4.97 13.75 -7.54
CA PHE A 141 6.17 14.07 -8.32
C PHE A 141 7.26 14.74 -7.48
N ALA A 142 6.88 15.65 -6.57
CA ALA A 142 7.82 16.30 -5.66
C ALA A 142 8.58 15.32 -4.73
N LEU A 143 8.04 14.12 -4.51
CA LEU A 143 8.62 13.11 -3.62
C LEU A 143 9.49 12.08 -4.33
N LEU A 144 9.60 12.12 -5.66
CA LEU A 144 10.47 11.23 -6.43
C LEU A 144 11.90 11.14 -5.87
N PRO A 145 12.60 12.24 -5.54
CA PRO A 145 13.96 12.19 -4.98
C PRO A 145 14.00 11.49 -3.61
N LEU A 146 12.95 11.67 -2.80
CA LEU A 146 12.86 11.02 -1.51
C LEU A 146 12.63 9.52 -1.66
N THR A 147 11.82 9.10 -2.64
CA THR A 147 11.56 7.68 -2.89
C THR A 147 12.79 6.92 -3.37
N THR A 148 13.68 7.56 -4.15
CA THR A 148 14.94 6.95 -4.57
C THR A 148 15.90 6.85 -3.40
N SER A 149 15.96 7.88 -2.54
CA SER A 149 16.79 7.86 -1.33
C SER A 149 16.34 6.82 -0.29
N ILE A 150 15.03 6.60 -0.12
CA ILE A 150 14.50 5.70 0.91
C ILE A 150 14.43 4.23 0.42
N LEU A 151 13.93 4.01 -0.81
CA LEU A 151 13.66 2.66 -1.35
C LEU A 151 14.72 2.15 -2.36
N GLY A 152 15.67 2.98 -2.81
CA GLY A 152 16.69 2.59 -3.81
C GLY A 152 16.14 2.57 -5.25
N SER A 153 16.97 2.48 -6.28
CA SER A 153 16.50 2.37 -7.67
C SER A 153 16.10 0.93 -7.99
N THR A 154 14.81 0.66 -8.22
CA THR A 154 14.34 -0.62 -8.75
C THR A 154 13.69 -0.37 -10.11
N THR A 155 14.23 -0.97 -11.17
CA THR A 155 13.68 -0.97 -12.53
C THR A 155 12.59 -2.03 -12.73
N SER A 156 11.89 -2.38 -11.65
CA SER A 156 10.86 -3.43 -11.67
C SER A 156 9.63 -2.93 -12.43
N THR A 157 9.20 -3.71 -13.42
CA THR A 157 7.91 -3.50 -14.08
C THR A 157 6.82 -3.91 -13.09
N TYR A 158 6.11 -2.94 -12.54
CA TYR A 158 5.02 -3.19 -11.59
C TYR A 158 4.02 -4.18 -12.17
N LYS A 159 3.93 -5.36 -11.56
CA LYS A 159 2.94 -6.38 -11.87
C LYS A 159 1.65 -6.03 -11.13
N PRO A 160 0.53 -5.76 -11.83
CA PRO A 160 -0.74 -5.56 -11.17
C PRO A 160 -1.19 -6.86 -10.49
N PHE A 161 -2.03 -6.71 -9.48
CA PHE A 161 -2.70 -7.79 -8.78
C PHE A 161 -3.32 -8.78 -9.77
N SER A 162 -3.11 -10.06 -9.50
CA SER A 162 -3.82 -11.14 -10.17
C SER A 162 -4.47 -12.03 -9.12
N PHE A 163 -5.78 -12.25 -9.25
CA PHE A 163 -6.52 -13.09 -8.31
C PHE A 163 -5.95 -14.52 -8.24
N PHE A 164 -5.49 -15.04 -9.38
CA PHE A 164 -4.94 -16.39 -9.48
C PHE A 164 -3.50 -16.53 -8.99
N ASP A 165 -2.70 -15.47 -8.88
CA ASP A 165 -1.34 -15.58 -8.30
C ASP A 165 -1.31 -15.11 -6.82
N ASP A 166 -2.24 -14.22 -6.44
CA ASP A 166 -2.25 -13.58 -5.13
C ASP A 166 -3.24 -14.21 -4.14
N VAL A 167 -4.35 -14.81 -4.62
CA VAL A 167 -5.42 -15.33 -3.75
C VAL A 167 -5.60 -16.84 -3.89
N ILE A 168 -5.65 -17.35 -5.12
CA ILE A 168 -5.77 -18.79 -5.39
C ILE A 168 -4.36 -19.38 -5.52
N PRO A 169 -4.00 -20.47 -4.83
CA PRO A 169 -2.72 -21.13 -5.09
C PRO A 169 -2.78 -21.86 -6.45
N PRO A 170 -1.68 -21.87 -7.24
CA PRO A 170 -1.62 -22.70 -8.45
C PRO A 170 -1.82 -24.18 -8.09
N CYS A 171 -2.56 -24.90 -8.94
CA CYS A 171 -2.94 -26.30 -8.76
C CYS A 171 -1.74 -27.24 -8.60
#